data_AF-A0A8J8MJ36-F1
#
_entry.id   AF-A0A8J8MJ36-F1
#
_cell.length_a   1.000
_cell.length_b   1.000
_cell.length_c   1.000
_cell.angle_alpha   90.00
_cell.angle_beta   90.00
_cell.angle_gamma   90.00
#
_symmetry.space_group_name_H-M   'P 1'
#
loop_
_entity.id
_entity.type
_entity.pdbx_description
1 polymer ?
#
loop_
_entity_poly.entity_id
_entity_poly.type
_entity_poly.pdbx_seq_one_letter_code
_entity_poly.pdbx_strand_id
1 'polypeptide(L)' 'MSRTTPKGHLVETYMLDHTKVKIYDSAYINRTSKEIERTLQIIKDMAISHYQGEVRLKRD' A
#
# COMPACT_ATOMS: atom_id res chain seq x y z
N MET A 1 11.14 7.42 -25.50
CA MET A 1 10.91 7.64 -24.05
C MET A 1 10.66 6.28 -23.39
N SER A 2 11.64 5.74 -22.68
CA SER A 2 11.51 4.45 -21.99
C SER A 2 10.82 4.68 -20.63
N ARG A 3 9.69 4.00 -20.38
CA ARG A 3 9.06 3.95 -19.05
C ARG A 3 9.92 3.08 -18.15
N THR A 4 10.84 3.69 -17.41
CA THR A 4 11.54 3.03 -16.31
C THR A 4 10.58 2.86 -15.14
N THR A 5 9.89 1.71 -15.08
CA THR A 5 9.21 1.28 -13.85
C THR A 5 10.27 1.15 -12.76
N PRO A 6 10.15 1.83 -11.60
CA PRO A 6 11.05 1.58 -10.48
C PRO A 6 10.82 0.15 -10.02
N LYS A 7 11.68 -0.77 -10.47
CA LYS A 7 11.65 -2.17 -10.05
C LYS A 7 12.28 -2.22 -8.66
N GLY A 8 11.46 -2.08 -7.62
CA GLY A 8 11.89 -2.48 -6.28
C GLY A 8 12.45 -3.90 -6.33
N HIS A 9 13.43 -4.21 -5.48
CA HIS A 9 13.96 -5.56 -5.41
C HIS A 9 12.86 -6.49 -4.90
N LEU A 10 12.49 -7.53 -5.66
CA LEU A 10 11.53 -8.52 -5.20
C LEU A 10 12.20 -9.28 -4.04
N VAL A 11 11.69 -9.10 -2.84
CA VAL A 11 12.21 -9.75 -1.64
C VAL A 11 11.64 -11.15 -1.56
N GLU A 12 10.33 -11.28 -1.78
CA GLU A 12 9.65 -12.55 -1.55
C GLU A 12 8.38 -12.68 -2.38
N THR A 13 8.00 -13.91 -2.68
CA THR A 13 6.72 -14.23 -3.31
C THR A 13 6.11 -15.41 -2.58
N TYR A 14 4.85 -15.28 -2.18
CA TYR A 14 4.09 -16.38 -1.59
C TYR A 14 2.68 -16.46 -2.16
N MET A 15 2.11 -17.65 -2.07
CA MET A 15 0.75 -17.95 -2.51
C MET A 15 -0.15 -18.00 -1.28
N LEU A 16 -1.19 -17.16 -1.27
CA LEU A 16 -2.32 -17.26 -0.36
C LEU A 16 -3.49 -17.82 -1.17
N ASP A 17 -3.72 -19.11 -1.05
CA ASP A 17 -4.64 -19.89 -1.89
C ASP A 17 -4.38 -19.68 -3.39
N HIS A 18 -5.26 -18.93 -4.05
CA HIS A 18 -5.27 -18.60 -5.48
C HIS A 18 -4.77 -17.17 -5.74
N THR A 19 -4.31 -16.47 -4.70
CA THR A 19 -3.76 -15.12 -4.77
C THR A 19 -2.24 -15.15 -4.66
N LYS A 20 -1.56 -14.54 -5.64
CA LYS A 20 -0.11 -14.39 -5.66
C LYS A 20 0.29 -13.06 -5.03
N VAL A 21 0.96 -13.10 -3.88
CA VAL A 21 1.47 -11.90 -3.20
C VAL A 21 2.97 -11.75 -3.47
N LYS A 22 3.39 -10.53 -3.79
CA LYS A 22 4.80 -10.18 -4.03
C LYS A 22 5.20 -9.06 -3.07
N ILE A 23 6.24 -9.29 -2.28
CA ILE A 23 6.83 -8.29 -1.39
C ILE A 23 8.07 -7.71 -2.07
N TYR A 24 8.14 -6.39 -2.12
CA TYR A 24 9.27 -5.66 -2.67
C TYR A 24 9.97 -4.87 -1.55
N ASP A 25 11.30 -4.82 -1.59
CA ASP A 25 12.09 -4.03 -0.66
C ASP A 25 11.79 -2.55 -0.91
N SER A 26 11.35 -1.87 0.15
CA SER A 26 11.06 -0.45 0.14
C SER A 26 12.31 0.43 -0.01
N ALA A 27 13.52 -0.11 0.24
CA ALA A 27 14.79 0.61 0.15
C ALA A 27 15.07 1.20 -1.24
N TYR A 28 14.44 0.66 -2.29
CA TYR A 28 14.57 1.15 -3.67
C TYR A 28 13.51 2.14 -4.11
N ILE A 29 12.52 2.43 -3.27
CA ILE A 29 11.55 3.44 -3.62
C ILE A 29 12.21 4.77 -3.27
N ASN A 30 12.87 5.35 -4.28
CA ASN A 30 13.37 6.73 -4.33
C ASN A 30 12.20 7.72 -4.16
N ARG A 31 11.45 7.59 -3.06
CA ARG A 31 10.29 8.40 -2.76
C ARG A 31 10.80 9.74 -2.31
N THR A 32 10.38 10.76 -3.01
CA THR A 32 10.44 12.11 -2.49
C THR A 32 9.60 12.19 -1.20
N SER A 33 9.94 13.11 -0.30
CA SER A 33 9.15 13.35 0.92
C SER A 33 7.65 13.54 0.61
N LYS A 34 7.35 14.16 -0.53
CA LYS A 34 5.99 14.36 -1.04
C LYS A 34 5.24 13.05 -1.34
N GLU A 35 5.92 12.04 -1.86
CA GLU A 35 5.31 10.73 -2.14
C GLU A 35 5.11 9.92 -0.86
N ILE A 36 6.00 10.09 0.12
CA ILE A 36 5.84 9.54 1.46
C ILE A 36 4.60 10.16 2.12
N GLU A 37 4.52 11.49 2.14
CA GLU A 37 3.36 12.23 2.69
C GLU A 37 2.05 11.82 2.03
N ARG A 38 2.02 11.70 0.70
CA ARG A 38 0.82 11.24 -0.03
C ARG A 38 0.42 9.83 0.39
N THR A 39 1.39 8.94 0.58
CA THR A 39 1.12 7.57 1.02
C THR A 39 0.54 7.54 2.43
N LEU A 40 1.13 8.32 3.35
CA LEU A 40 0.66 8.44 4.73
C LEU A 40 -0.77 9.01 4.79
N GLN A 41 -1.10 9.99 3.93
CA GLN A 41 -2.44 10.54 3.85
C GLN A 41 -3.46 9.49 3.39
N ILE A 42 -3.14 8.70 2.35
CA ILE A 42 -4.02 7.62 1.88
C ILE A 42 -4.26 6.58 2.98
N ILE A 43 -3.22 6.20 3.73
CA ILE A 43 -3.35 5.26 4.86
C ILE A 43 -4.28 5.82 5.93
N LYS A 44 -4.12 7.11 6.28
CA LYS A 44 -4.99 7.80 7.24
C LYS A 44 -6.45 7.79 6.79
N ASP A 45 -6.71 8.10 5.53
CA ASP A 45 -8.07 8.15 4.98
C ASP A 45 -8.74 6.77 4.99
N MET A 46 -7.99 5.71 4.65
CA MET A 46 -8.47 4.33 4.75
C MET A 46 -8.82 3.95 6.19
N ALA A 47 -7.98 4.29 7.16
CA ALA A 47 -8.21 3.99 8.57
C ALA A 47 -9.46 4.70 9.11
N ILE A 48 -9.66 5.98 8.75
CA ILE A 48 -10.86 6.75 9.11
C ILE A 48 -12.10 6.10 8.49
N SER A 49 -12.06 5.79 7.19
CA SER A 49 -13.19 5.17 6.49
C SER A 49 -13.57 3.82 7.10
N HIS A 50 -12.59 2.98 7.41
CA HIS A 50 -12.82 1.69 8.07
C HIS A 50 -13.49 1.89 9.44
N TYR A 51 -12.94 2.76 10.29
CA TYR A 51 -13.52 3.03 11.61
C TYR A 51 -14.95 3.58 11.53
N GLN A 52 -15.22 4.48 10.58
CA GLN A 52 -16.57 5.03 10.38
C GLN A 52 -17.56 3.97 9.87
N GLY A 53 -17.11 3.07 8.99
CA GLY A 53 -17.91 1.92 8.54
C GLY A 53 -18.26 0.98 9.69
N GLU A 54 -17.28 0.63 10.52
CA GLU A 54 -17.46 -0.21 11.72
C GLU A 54 -18.43 0.43 12.73
N VAL A 55 -18.35 1.75 12.94
CA VAL A 55 -19.27 2.48 13.84
C VAL A 55 -20.70 2.47 13.29
N ARG A 56 -20.88 2.53 11.96
CA ARG A 56 -22.21 2.49 11.34
C ARG A 56 -22.85 1.10 11.47
N LEU A 57 -22.08 0.04 11.26
CA LEU A 57 -22.56 -1.35 11.39
C LEU A 57 -22.92 -1.74 12.83
N LYS A 58 -22.39 -1.05 13.85
CA LYS A 58 -22.72 -1.30 15.26
C LYS A 58 -23.95 -0.52 15.76
N ARG A 59 -24.54 0.34 14.92
CA ARG A 59 -25.71 1.16 15.28
C ARG A 59 -27.03 0.65 14.68
N ASP A 60 -26.95 -0.30 13.75
CA ASP A 60 -28.07 -1.06 13.19
C ASP A 60 -28.22 -2.41 13.90
#